data_AF-A0A2D5RPM2-F1
#
_entry.id   AF-A0A2D5RPM2-F1
#
_cell.length_a   1.000
_cell.length_b   1.000
_cell.length_c   1.000
_cell.angle_alpha   90.00
_cell.angle_beta   90.00
_cell.angle_gamma   90.00
#
_symmetry.space_group_name_H-M   'P 1'
#
loop_
_entity.id
_entity.type
_entity.pdbx_description
1 polymer ?
#
loop_
_entity_poly.entity_id
_entity_poly.type
_entity_poly.pdbx_seq_one_letter_code
_entity_poly.pdbx_strand_id
1 'polypeptide(L)'
;MALEGSQIDLPNRPGVYLFKQKNERVLYVGKANNLKERVKSYFSKKPDRDMIPRLVTNAEKIDFIVTQNPNEALVLERELIRKHKPKYNSRLKDDKSYPFISLTNEEYPRILYTRFPAENDKRWGPFPDAGAAKRVIQLLRRQFGIRDKDCNGIDGCFAKHIGLCKGPCVNPEGYPEIVKMVSSVLDGNAGKIIQELNREMSHYSKELEFEKAGEIRDLISSIQATVSQQIINS
;
A
#
# COMPACT_ATOMS: atom_id res chain seq x y z
N MET A 1 -22.29 -28.94 -12.90
CA MET A 1 -22.37 -29.47 -11.51
C MET A 1 -21.99 -28.34 -10.58
N ALA A 2 -22.74 -28.12 -9.50
CA ALA A 2 -22.36 -27.11 -8.51
C ALA A 2 -21.07 -27.53 -7.79
N LEU A 3 -20.22 -26.57 -7.43
CA LEU A 3 -19.00 -26.84 -6.68
C LEU A 3 -19.33 -27.45 -5.31
N GLU A 4 -18.78 -28.62 -5.02
CA GLU A 4 -18.85 -29.24 -3.69
C GLU A 4 -17.57 -28.95 -2.90
N GLY A 5 -17.72 -28.43 -1.67
CA GLY A 5 -16.62 -28.00 -0.81
C GLY A 5 -15.59 -29.08 -0.43
N SER A 6 -15.93 -30.37 -0.64
CA SER A 6 -15.09 -31.53 -0.34
C SER A 6 -14.05 -31.86 -1.41
N GLN A 7 -14.16 -31.31 -2.62
CA GLN A 7 -13.27 -31.61 -3.76
C GLN A 7 -12.22 -30.53 -4.05
N ILE A 8 -12.18 -29.46 -3.26
CA ILE A 8 -11.28 -28.33 -3.52
C ILE A 8 -10.03 -28.47 -2.66
N ASP A 9 -8.94 -28.95 -3.25
CA ASP A 9 -7.63 -29.01 -2.59
C ASP A 9 -6.90 -27.67 -2.75
N LEU A 10 -6.71 -26.99 -1.62
CA LEU A 10 -6.09 -25.68 -1.52
C LEU A 10 -5.01 -25.73 -0.43
N PRO A 11 -3.90 -24.99 -0.59
CA PRO A 11 -2.83 -24.96 0.39
C PRO A 11 -3.21 -24.14 1.64
N ASN A 12 -2.61 -24.49 2.78
CA ASN A 12 -2.63 -23.68 4.01
C ASN A 12 -1.61 -22.54 3.91
N ARG A 13 -1.74 -21.68 2.89
CA ARG A 13 -0.82 -20.56 2.63
C ARG A 13 -1.60 -19.27 2.32
N PRO A 14 -0.97 -18.09 2.49
CA PRO A 14 -1.56 -16.84 2.04
C PRO A 14 -1.65 -16.81 0.52
N GLY A 15 -2.64 -16.09 0.01
CA GLY A 15 -2.82 -15.95 -1.43
C GLY A 15 -4.16 -15.33 -1.82
N VAL A 16 -4.43 -15.37 -3.12
CA VAL A 16 -5.67 -14.90 -3.74
C VAL A 16 -6.42 -16.08 -4.33
N TYR A 17 -7.74 -16.10 -4.21
CA TYR A 17 -8.63 -17.07 -4.83
C TYR A 17 -9.63 -16.39 -5.78
N LEU A 18 -10.02 -17.11 -6.83
CA LEU A 18 -10.91 -16.62 -7.88
C LEU A 18 -12.05 -17.62 -8.11
N PHE A 19 -13.28 -17.18 -7.93
CA PHE A 19 -14.46 -17.94 -8.36
C PHE A 19 -14.74 -17.61 -9.83
N LYS A 20 -14.88 -18.64 -10.67
CA LYS A 20 -15.05 -18.53 -12.12
C LYS A 20 -16.26 -19.32 -12.64
N GLN A 21 -16.79 -18.89 -13.78
CA GLN A 21 -17.73 -19.67 -14.59
C GLN A 21 -16.99 -20.60 -15.58
N LYS A 22 -17.73 -21.49 -16.25
CA LYS A 22 -17.20 -22.39 -17.30
C LYS A 22 -16.46 -21.68 -18.43
N ASN A 23 -16.85 -20.44 -18.76
CA ASN A 23 -16.20 -19.64 -19.80
C ASN A 23 -14.99 -18.84 -19.27
N GLU A 24 -14.38 -19.26 -18.16
CA GLU A 24 -13.25 -18.58 -17.49
C GLU A 24 -13.56 -17.14 -17.01
N ARG A 25 -14.82 -16.70 -17.04
CA ARG A 25 -15.23 -15.40 -16.51
C ARG A 25 -15.10 -15.39 -14.98
N VAL A 26 -14.28 -14.48 -14.47
CA VAL A 26 -14.10 -14.25 -13.04
C VAL A 26 -15.34 -13.57 -12.45
N LEU A 27 -15.97 -14.25 -11.49
CA LEU A 27 -17.16 -13.78 -10.78
C LEU A 27 -16.80 -13.03 -9.50
N TYR A 28 -15.79 -13.52 -8.79
CA TYR A 28 -15.31 -12.95 -7.53
C TYR A 28 -13.82 -13.22 -7.34
N VAL A 29 -13.11 -12.26 -6.76
CA VAL A 29 -11.73 -12.38 -6.32
C VAL A 29 -11.69 -12.06 -4.82
N GLY A 30 -10.95 -12.85 -4.04
CA GLY A 30 -10.71 -12.54 -2.64
C GLY A 30 -9.32 -12.99 -2.19
N LYS A 31 -8.80 -12.36 -1.12
CA LYS A 31 -7.55 -12.76 -0.47
C LYS A 31 -7.77 -13.59 0.80
N ALA A 32 -6.76 -14.37 1.18
CA ALA A 32 -6.75 -15.14 2.41
C ALA A 32 -5.35 -15.20 3.03
N ASN A 33 -5.27 -15.29 4.36
CA ASN A 33 -4.04 -15.72 5.06
C ASN A 33 -3.86 -17.24 4.98
N ASN A 34 -4.98 -17.97 4.91
CA ASN A 34 -5.05 -19.40 4.67
C ASN A 34 -6.13 -19.67 3.60
N LEU A 35 -5.69 -20.01 2.39
CA LEU A 35 -6.59 -20.27 1.25
C LEU A 35 -7.58 -21.40 1.53
N LYS A 36 -7.12 -22.51 2.12
CA LYS A 36 -7.95 -23.68 2.40
C LYS A 36 -9.10 -23.35 3.35
N GLU A 37 -8.79 -22.73 4.49
CA GLU A 37 -9.80 -22.34 5.49
C GLU A 37 -10.77 -21.31 4.92
N ARG A 38 -10.24 -20.32 4.20
CA ARG A 38 -11.07 -19.24 3.66
C ARG A 38 -12.04 -19.71 2.60
N VAL A 39 -11.62 -20.60 1.68
CA VAL A 39 -12.54 -21.12 0.65
C VAL A 39 -13.56 -22.07 1.25
N LYS A 40 -13.15 -22.92 2.22
CA LYS A 40 -14.09 -23.78 2.96
C LYS A 40 -15.23 -23.00 3.62
N SER A 41 -14.97 -21.78 4.11
CA SER A 41 -16.00 -20.97 4.77
C SER A 41 -17.17 -20.59 3.85
N TYR A 42 -16.97 -20.55 2.52
CA TYR A 42 -18.03 -20.26 1.54
C TYR A 42 -19.07 -21.38 1.44
N PHE A 43 -18.70 -22.60 1.84
CA PHE A 43 -19.57 -23.78 1.82
C PHE A 43 -20.18 -24.08 3.20
N SER A 44 -20.01 -23.19 4.18
CA SER A 44 -20.61 -23.33 5.50
C SER A 44 -22.12 -23.04 5.46
N LYS A 45 -22.87 -23.65 6.40
CA LYS A 45 -24.35 -23.50 6.48
C LYS A 45 -24.80 -22.09 6.87
N LYS A 46 -23.92 -21.25 7.43
CA LYS A 46 -24.18 -19.87 7.82
C LYS A 46 -23.18 -18.96 7.10
N PRO A 47 -23.46 -18.54 5.86
CA PRO A 47 -22.56 -17.68 5.12
C PRO A 47 -22.46 -16.30 5.76
N ASP A 48 -21.24 -15.77 5.86
CA ASP A 48 -20.97 -14.43 6.41
C ASP A 48 -21.58 -13.29 5.59
N ARG A 49 -22.03 -13.57 4.36
CA ARG A 49 -22.54 -12.56 3.40
C ARG A 49 -23.64 -13.15 2.53
N ASP A 50 -24.70 -12.38 2.31
CA ASP A 50 -25.88 -12.77 1.52
C ASP A 50 -25.58 -13.15 0.06
N MET A 51 -24.47 -12.65 -0.48
CA MET A 51 -24.06 -12.96 -1.85
C MET A 51 -23.40 -14.33 -2.02
N ILE A 52 -22.91 -14.94 -0.92
CA ILE A 52 -22.13 -16.19 -0.96
C ILE A 52 -22.94 -17.34 -1.59
N PRO A 53 -24.20 -17.61 -1.21
CA PRO A 53 -24.98 -18.66 -1.85
C PRO A 53 -25.07 -18.46 -3.37
N ARG A 54 -25.35 -17.24 -3.83
CA ARG A 54 -25.43 -16.93 -5.27
C ARG A 54 -24.09 -17.05 -5.98
N LEU A 55 -22.99 -16.72 -5.31
CA LEU A 55 -21.66 -16.87 -5.86
C LEU A 55 -21.31 -18.35 -6.05
N VAL A 56 -21.50 -19.16 -5.01
CA VAL A 56 -21.19 -20.60 -5.02
C VAL A 56 -22.04 -21.33 -6.04
N THR A 57 -23.33 -21.00 -6.17
CA THR A 57 -24.21 -21.60 -7.18
C THR A 57 -23.81 -21.25 -8.61
N ASN A 58 -23.32 -20.04 -8.86
CA ASN A 58 -22.98 -19.58 -10.21
C ASN A 58 -21.53 -19.89 -10.62
N ALA A 59 -20.68 -20.24 -9.66
CA ALA A 59 -19.30 -20.62 -9.92
C ALA A 59 -19.20 -22.11 -10.24
N GLU A 60 -18.36 -22.43 -11.22
CA GLU A 60 -18.08 -23.79 -11.66
C GLU A 60 -16.62 -24.18 -11.41
N LYS A 61 -15.75 -23.20 -11.15
CA LYS A 61 -14.32 -23.40 -10.90
C LYS A 61 -13.81 -22.42 -9.86
N ILE A 62 -12.84 -22.87 -9.07
CA ILE A 62 -12.09 -22.02 -8.14
C ILE A 62 -10.61 -22.16 -8.47
N ASP A 63 -9.97 -21.03 -8.77
CA ASP A 63 -8.52 -20.94 -8.94
C ASP A 63 -7.89 -20.21 -7.76
N PHE A 64 -6.58 -20.37 -7.60
CA PHE A 64 -5.83 -19.66 -6.58
C PHE A 64 -4.40 -19.33 -7.04
N ILE A 65 -3.82 -18.33 -6.39
CA ILE A 65 -2.43 -17.93 -6.53
C ILE A 65 -1.86 -17.79 -5.13
N VAL A 66 -0.83 -18.58 -4.80
CA VAL A 66 -0.13 -18.52 -3.51
C VAL A 66 0.82 -17.33 -3.54
N THR A 67 0.88 -16.60 -2.42
CA THR A 67 1.83 -15.50 -2.22
C THR A 67 2.80 -15.83 -1.10
N GLN A 68 3.90 -15.10 -1.03
CA GLN A 68 4.90 -15.29 0.03
C GLN A 68 4.39 -14.76 1.37
N ASN A 69 3.60 -13.68 1.34
CA ASN A 69 3.04 -13.05 2.53
C ASN A 69 1.62 -12.48 2.28
N PRO A 70 0.88 -12.13 3.35
CA PRO A 70 -0.47 -11.56 3.23
C PRO A 70 -0.55 -10.19 2.51
N ASN A 71 0.54 -9.42 2.49
CA ASN A 71 0.55 -8.10 1.84
C ASN A 71 0.61 -8.25 0.31
N GLU A 72 1.41 -9.18 -0.19
CA GLU A 72 1.43 -9.54 -1.60
C GLU A 72 0.06 -10.02 -2.08
N ALA A 73 -0.63 -10.84 -1.29
CA ALA A 73 -2.01 -11.27 -1.59
C ALA A 73 -2.97 -10.08 -1.71
N LEU A 74 -2.78 -9.05 -0.89
CA LEU A 74 -3.56 -7.83 -0.96
C LEU A 74 -3.30 -7.04 -2.25
N VAL A 75 -2.04 -6.91 -2.66
CA VAL A 75 -1.67 -6.22 -3.91
C VAL A 75 -2.28 -6.95 -5.10
N LEU A 76 -2.05 -8.26 -5.18
CA LEU A 76 -2.50 -9.12 -6.26
C LEU A 76 -4.02 -9.17 -6.37
N GLU A 77 -4.74 -9.24 -5.24
CA GLU A 77 -6.22 -9.21 -5.22
C GLU A 77 -6.74 -7.96 -5.94
N ARG A 78 -6.17 -6.79 -5.65
CA ARG A 78 -6.59 -5.54 -6.28
C ARG A 78 -6.30 -5.49 -7.76
N GLU A 79 -5.12 -5.97 -8.16
CA GLU A 79 -4.76 -6.04 -9.57
C GLU A 79 -5.78 -6.90 -10.34
N LEU A 80 -6.12 -8.06 -9.79
CA LEU A 80 -7.10 -8.98 -10.38
C LEU A 80 -8.52 -8.40 -10.38
N ILE A 81 -8.94 -7.71 -9.32
CA ILE A 81 -10.23 -7.01 -9.29
C ILE A 81 -10.27 -5.91 -10.36
N ARG A 82 -9.19 -5.12 -10.51
CA ARG A 82 -9.09 -4.05 -11.52
C ARG A 82 -9.12 -4.63 -12.93
N LYS A 83 -8.38 -5.72 -13.16
CA LYS A 83 -8.27 -6.42 -14.45
C LYS A 83 -9.60 -7.06 -14.87
N HIS A 84 -10.26 -7.77 -13.97
CA HIS A 84 -11.43 -8.60 -14.30
C HIS A 84 -12.78 -7.93 -14.00
N LYS A 85 -12.81 -6.87 -13.20
CA LYS A 85 -14.02 -6.16 -12.73
C LYS A 85 -15.15 -7.12 -12.34
N PRO A 86 -14.92 -8.06 -11.39
CA PRO A 86 -15.84 -9.17 -11.15
C PRO A 86 -17.19 -8.68 -10.61
N LYS A 87 -18.27 -9.32 -11.07
CA LYS A 87 -19.67 -8.95 -10.74
C LYS A 87 -19.95 -8.88 -9.24
N TYR A 88 -19.33 -9.76 -8.45
CA TYR A 88 -19.61 -9.85 -7.01
C TYR A 88 -18.65 -9.02 -6.15
N ASN A 89 -17.54 -8.49 -6.69
CA ASN A 89 -16.68 -7.56 -5.95
C ASN A 89 -17.27 -6.15 -5.86
N SER A 90 -18.04 -5.72 -6.86
CA SER A 90 -18.66 -4.37 -6.89
C SER A 90 -19.84 -4.20 -5.93
N ARG A 91 -20.47 -5.30 -5.49
CA ARG A 91 -21.57 -5.30 -4.51
C ARG A 91 -21.11 -5.18 -3.06
N LEU A 92 -19.80 -5.15 -2.83
CA LEU A 92 -19.17 -5.09 -1.52
C LEU A 92 -18.36 -3.81 -1.36
N LYS A 93 -19.00 -2.65 -1.64
CA LYS A 93 -18.45 -1.34 -1.25
C LYS A 93 -18.40 -1.25 0.27
N ASP A 94 -17.41 -1.91 0.87
CA ASP A 94 -16.85 -1.49 2.13
C ASP A 94 -15.51 -0.83 1.78
N ASP A 95 -15.62 0.49 1.67
CA ASP A 95 -14.77 1.37 0.85
C ASP A 95 -13.46 1.74 1.54
N LYS A 96 -12.82 0.78 2.22
CA LYS A 96 -11.48 0.98 2.79
C LYS A 96 -10.44 0.46 1.82
N SER A 97 -10.41 1.05 0.62
CA SER A 97 -9.22 0.93 -0.22
C SER A 97 -8.02 1.46 0.59
N TYR A 98 -6.99 0.62 0.72
CA TYR A 98 -5.76 0.92 1.41
C TYR A 98 -5.03 1.97 0.59
N PRO A 99 -4.52 3.03 1.22
CA PRO A 99 -3.84 4.11 0.54
C PRO A 99 -2.54 3.62 -0.11
N PHE A 100 -2.11 4.39 -1.08
CA PHE A 100 -0.79 4.35 -1.70
C PHE A 100 -0.06 5.64 -1.34
N ILE A 101 1.27 5.56 -1.36
CA ILE A 101 2.11 6.74 -1.52
C ILE A 101 2.30 6.89 -3.03
N SER A 102 1.99 8.06 -3.58
CA SER A 102 2.10 8.36 -5.00
C SER A 102 3.08 9.50 -5.20
N LEU A 103 3.91 9.42 -6.23
CA LEU A 103 4.75 10.52 -6.68
C LEU A 103 4.28 10.91 -8.08
N THR A 104 3.81 12.14 -8.21
CA THR A 104 3.16 12.60 -9.45
C THR A 104 4.13 12.71 -10.61
N ASN A 105 3.62 12.47 -11.82
CA ASN A 105 4.39 12.66 -13.06
C ASN A 105 4.25 14.10 -13.61
N GLU A 106 4.66 15.09 -12.81
CA GLU A 106 4.76 16.50 -13.23
C GLU A 106 6.22 16.98 -13.17
N GLU A 107 6.53 18.16 -13.71
CA GLU A 107 7.90 18.72 -13.76
C GLU A 107 8.56 18.79 -12.36
N TYR A 108 7.78 19.13 -11.34
CA TYR A 108 8.20 19.11 -9.94
C TYR A 108 7.32 18.15 -9.13
N PRO A 109 7.64 16.84 -9.13
CA PRO A 109 6.82 15.80 -8.53
C PRO A 109 6.40 16.08 -7.10
N ARG A 110 5.15 15.78 -6.79
CA ARG A 110 4.55 15.86 -5.46
C ARG A 110 4.43 14.47 -4.85
N ILE A 111 4.77 14.35 -3.58
CA ILE A 111 4.44 13.15 -2.80
C ILE A 111 3.02 13.26 -2.25
N LEU A 112 2.19 12.27 -2.55
CA LEU A 112 0.76 12.24 -2.21
C LEU A 112 0.42 10.98 -1.43
N TYR A 113 -0.47 11.14 -0.47
CA TYR A 113 -1.21 10.04 0.15
C TYR A 113 -2.55 9.91 -0.58
N THR A 114 -2.77 8.85 -1.35
CA THR A 114 -4.00 8.69 -2.15
C THR A 114 -4.43 7.24 -2.27
N ARG A 115 -5.74 6.99 -2.33
CA ARG A 115 -6.29 5.66 -2.65
C ARG A 115 -6.43 5.42 -4.15
N PHE A 116 -6.33 6.49 -4.94
CA PHE A 116 -6.53 6.50 -6.37
C PHE A 116 -5.35 7.24 -7.03
N PRO A 117 -4.15 6.63 -7.05
CA PRO A 117 -3.02 7.22 -7.77
C PRO A 117 -3.33 7.30 -9.26
N ALA A 118 -2.83 8.35 -9.94
CA ALA A 118 -2.99 8.46 -11.39
C ALA A 118 -2.21 7.33 -12.09
N GLU A 119 -2.62 6.96 -13.31
CA GLU A 119 -2.02 5.81 -14.01
C GLU A 119 -0.52 5.96 -14.26
N ASN A 120 -0.06 7.19 -14.48
CA ASN A 120 1.34 7.50 -14.78
C ASN A 120 2.17 7.86 -13.54
N ASP A 121 1.57 7.88 -12.35
CA ASP A 121 2.31 8.18 -11.13
C ASP A 121 3.15 6.98 -10.70
N LYS A 122 4.34 7.25 -10.14
CA LYS A 122 5.08 6.22 -9.42
C LYS A 122 4.37 5.98 -8.08
N ARG A 123 4.06 4.73 -7.76
CA ARG A 123 3.25 4.38 -6.57
C ARG A 123 3.89 3.28 -5.74
N TRP A 124 3.75 3.41 -4.42
CA TRP A 124 4.18 2.43 -3.42
C TRP A 124 2.98 2.01 -2.58
N GLY A 125 2.99 0.76 -2.11
CA GLY A 125 1.88 0.13 -1.42
C GLY A 125 1.11 -0.85 -2.32
N PRO A 126 -0.17 -1.16 -2.01
CA PRO A 126 -1.02 -0.55 -0.99
C PRO A 126 -0.52 -0.73 0.44
N PHE A 127 -0.71 0.30 1.28
CA PHE A 127 -0.30 0.30 2.68
C PHE A 127 -1.44 -0.11 3.62
N PRO A 128 -1.37 -1.28 4.29
CA PRO A 128 -2.40 -1.71 5.23
C PRO A 128 -2.58 -0.76 6.42
N ASP A 129 -1.46 -0.22 6.93
CA ASP A 129 -1.43 0.82 7.96
C ASP A 129 -1.36 2.21 7.32
N ALA A 130 -2.52 2.86 7.25
CA ALA A 130 -2.64 4.23 6.78
C ALA A 130 -1.85 5.26 7.62
N GLY A 131 -1.70 5.01 8.93
CA GLY A 131 -0.94 5.88 9.83
C GLY A 131 0.55 5.81 9.54
N ALA A 132 1.08 4.60 9.34
CA ALA A 132 2.49 4.40 8.95
C ALA A 132 2.82 5.12 7.63
N ALA A 133 1.97 4.97 6.61
CA ALA A 133 2.18 5.65 5.33
C ALA A 133 2.24 7.19 5.47
N LYS A 134 1.36 7.77 6.30
CA LYS A 134 1.37 9.22 6.58
C LYS A 134 2.65 9.66 7.31
N ARG A 135 3.10 8.90 8.32
CA ARG A 135 4.35 9.17 9.05
C ARG A 135 5.56 9.16 8.13
N VAL A 136 5.63 8.19 7.20
CA VAL A 136 6.70 8.13 6.19
C VAL A 136 6.71 9.37 5.31
N ILE A 137 5.55 9.79 4.77
CA ILE A 137 5.47 11.03 3.98
C ILE A 137 5.95 12.24 4.79
N GLN A 138 5.49 12.38 6.04
CA GLN A 138 5.86 13.50 6.90
C GLN A 138 7.36 13.57 7.15
N LEU A 139 8.00 12.41 7.37
CA LEU A 139 9.45 12.33 7.50
C LEU A 139 10.16 12.73 6.22
N LEU A 140 9.77 12.19 5.07
CA LEU A 140 10.39 12.49 3.79
C LEU A 140 10.34 14.00 3.49
N ARG A 141 9.24 14.65 3.87
CA ARG A 141 9.10 16.11 3.79
C ARG A 141 10.02 16.85 4.74
N ARG A 142 10.12 16.43 6.00
CA ARG A 142 11.02 17.06 6.98
C ARG A 142 12.48 16.92 6.58
N GLN A 143 12.88 15.74 6.13
CA GLN A 143 14.28 15.43 5.84
C GLN A 143 14.76 15.99 4.49
N PHE A 144 13.93 15.88 3.46
CA PHE A 144 14.35 16.22 2.09
C PHE A 144 13.66 17.46 1.53
N GLY A 145 12.57 17.92 2.13
CA GLY A 145 11.79 19.04 1.59
C GLY A 145 11.07 18.69 0.29
N ILE A 146 10.57 17.46 0.15
CA ILE A 146 9.73 17.07 -1.00
C ILE A 146 8.38 17.82 -0.97
N ARG A 147 7.93 18.30 -2.12
CA ARG A 147 6.66 19.01 -2.31
C ARG A 147 5.49 18.04 -2.09
N ASP A 148 4.43 18.50 -1.43
CA ASP A 148 3.20 17.73 -1.19
C ASP A 148 1.95 18.33 -1.83
N LYS A 149 2.01 19.60 -2.23
CA LYS A 149 0.86 20.37 -2.75
C LYS A 149 1.29 21.38 -3.79
N ASP A 150 0.31 21.99 -4.45
CA ASP A 150 0.57 23.05 -5.41
C ASP A 150 1.17 24.29 -4.75
N CYS A 151 2.15 24.85 -5.44
CA CYS A 151 2.85 26.04 -5.02
C CYS A 151 2.69 27.11 -6.11
N ASN A 152 1.87 28.11 -5.83
CA ASN A 152 1.51 29.17 -6.77
C ASN A 152 1.94 30.56 -6.29
N GLY A 153 2.83 30.64 -5.30
CA GLY A 153 3.28 31.90 -4.69
C GLY A 153 4.62 32.36 -5.27
N ILE A 154 4.75 33.66 -5.53
CA ILE A 154 5.96 34.30 -6.11
C ILE A 154 7.17 34.13 -5.18
N ASP A 155 6.99 34.28 -3.86
CA ASP A 155 8.06 34.08 -2.85
C ASP A 155 8.10 32.65 -2.25
N GLY A 156 7.19 31.80 -2.74
CA GLY A 156 7.00 30.42 -2.33
C GLY A 156 5.82 30.22 -1.38
N CYS A 157 5.54 28.97 -1.04
CA CYS A 157 4.39 28.60 -0.21
C CYS A 157 4.76 28.45 1.27
N PHE A 158 3.74 28.41 2.14
CA PHE A 158 3.95 28.19 3.58
C PHE A 158 4.87 27.01 3.91
N ALA A 159 4.75 25.89 3.18
CA ALA A 159 5.58 24.70 3.39
C ALA A 159 7.08 24.99 3.16
N LYS A 160 7.43 25.90 2.25
CA LYS A 160 8.80 26.38 2.06
C LYS A 160 9.28 27.19 3.25
N HIS A 161 8.46 28.13 3.72
CA HIS A 161 8.81 28.99 4.85
C HIS A 161 9.04 28.23 6.16
N ILE A 162 8.31 27.13 6.38
CA ILE A 162 8.50 26.25 7.55
C ILE A 162 9.47 25.09 7.30
N GLY A 163 10.17 25.07 6.17
CA GLY A 163 11.22 24.07 5.87
C GLY A 163 10.72 22.67 5.46
N LEU A 164 9.42 22.45 5.26
CA LEU A 164 8.85 21.16 4.82
C LEU A 164 8.88 20.94 3.31
N CYS A 165 9.30 21.94 2.54
CA CYS A 165 9.44 21.89 1.08
C CYS A 165 10.64 22.75 0.67
N LYS A 166 11.46 22.32 -0.29
CA LYS A 166 12.52 23.19 -0.84
C LYS A 166 12.01 24.30 -1.74
N GLY A 167 10.75 24.23 -2.16
CA GLY A 167 10.09 25.28 -2.92
C GLY A 167 10.55 25.36 -4.37
N PRO A 168 10.42 24.27 -5.15
CA PRO A 168 10.81 24.25 -6.56
C PRO A 168 10.05 25.26 -7.43
N CYS A 169 8.89 25.72 -6.95
CA CYS A 169 8.12 26.82 -7.55
C CYS A 169 8.86 28.16 -7.61
N VAL A 170 9.89 28.36 -6.78
CA VAL A 170 10.68 29.60 -6.72
C VAL A 170 12.10 29.33 -7.19
N ASN A 171 12.73 28.28 -6.65
CA ASN A 171 14.04 27.80 -7.09
C ASN A 171 13.99 26.28 -7.24
N PRO A 172 13.97 25.75 -8.47
CA PRO A 172 13.93 24.31 -8.74
C PRO A 172 15.27 23.59 -8.56
N GLU A 173 16.36 24.32 -8.33
CA GLU A 173 17.71 23.75 -8.21
C GLU A 173 17.79 22.69 -7.10
N GLY A 174 18.36 21.53 -7.41
CA GLY A 174 18.51 20.40 -6.48
C GLY A 174 17.22 19.61 -6.21
N TYR A 175 16.06 20.04 -6.73
CA TYR A 175 14.80 19.33 -6.53
C TYR A 175 14.75 17.95 -7.22
N PRO A 176 15.27 17.76 -8.45
CA PRO A 176 15.35 16.44 -9.07
C PRO A 176 16.15 15.43 -8.23
N GLU A 177 17.21 15.86 -7.56
CA GLU A 177 18.03 15.03 -6.66
C GLU A 177 17.23 14.63 -5.42
N ILE A 178 16.44 15.55 -4.85
CA ILE A 178 15.50 15.26 -3.76
C ILE A 178 14.49 14.19 -4.18
N VAL A 179 13.91 14.31 -5.37
CA VAL A 179 12.97 13.32 -5.92
C VAL A 179 13.62 11.95 -6.05
N LYS A 180 14.87 11.89 -6.55
CA LYS A 180 15.64 10.64 -6.66
C LYS A 180 15.90 10.02 -5.28
N MET A 181 16.31 10.82 -4.29
CA MET A 181 16.55 10.34 -2.92
C MET A 181 15.26 9.81 -2.28
N VAL A 182 14.16 10.56 -2.36
CA VAL A 182 12.85 10.14 -1.84
C VAL A 182 12.38 8.85 -2.51
N SER A 183 12.49 8.77 -3.83
CA SER A 183 12.16 7.56 -4.58
C SER A 183 13.00 6.38 -4.12
N SER A 184 14.31 6.55 -3.99
CA SER A 184 15.24 5.51 -3.54
C SER A 184 14.89 4.97 -2.16
N VAL A 185 14.40 5.82 -1.27
CA VAL A 185 14.02 5.44 0.11
C VAL A 185 12.73 4.65 0.10
N LEU A 186 11.75 5.12 -0.69
CA LEU A 186 10.50 4.41 -0.90
C LEU A 186 10.71 3.09 -1.66
N ASP A 187 11.78 3.00 -2.48
CA ASP A 187 12.28 1.80 -3.17
C ASP A 187 13.08 0.86 -2.24
N GLY A 188 13.09 1.11 -0.93
CA GLY A 188 13.68 0.23 0.07
C GLY A 188 15.13 0.56 0.48
N ASN A 189 15.79 1.51 -0.18
CA ASN A 189 17.15 1.91 0.15
C ASN A 189 17.18 2.96 1.29
N ALA A 190 16.49 2.68 2.40
CA ALA A 190 16.35 3.59 3.53
C ALA A 190 17.51 3.55 4.54
N GLY A 191 18.53 2.70 4.31
CA GLY A 191 19.60 2.45 5.29
C GLY A 191 20.30 3.72 5.78
N LYS A 192 20.58 4.67 4.88
CA LYS A 192 21.21 5.95 5.24
C LYS A 192 20.30 6.85 6.10
N ILE A 193 19.00 6.87 5.84
CA ILE A 193 18.04 7.65 6.65
C ILE A 193 17.87 7.03 8.02
N ILE A 194 17.73 5.70 8.07
CA ILE A 194 17.58 4.99 9.34
C ILE A 194 18.82 5.24 10.22
N GLN A 195 20.02 5.27 9.64
CA GLN A 195 21.23 5.63 10.38
C GLN A 195 21.17 7.06 10.95
N GLU A 196 20.70 8.03 10.17
CA GLU A 196 20.59 9.42 10.63
C GLU A 196 19.54 9.59 11.72
N LEU A 197 18.37 8.96 11.58
CA LEU A 197 17.34 8.94 12.61
C LEU A 197 17.81 8.25 13.89
N ASN A 198 18.62 7.19 13.78
CA ASN A 198 19.20 6.56 14.97
C ASN A 198 20.15 7.51 15.71
N ARG A 199 20.89 8.35 14.99
CA ARG A 199 21.75 9.38 15.61
C ARG A 199 20.91 10.45 16.31
N GLU A 200 19.86 10.92 15.65
CA GLU A 200 18.93 11.92 16.20
C GLU A 200 18.19 11.39 17.45
N MET A 201 17.67 10.16 17.39
CA MET A 201 17.08 9.47 18.53
C MET A 201 18.06 9.35 19.69
N SER A 202 19.31 8.97 19.40
CA SER A 202 20.37 8.84 20.41
C SER A 202 20.74 10.19 21.03
N HIS A 203 20.69 11.27 20.26
CA HIS A 203 20.90 12.62 20.76
C HIS A 203 19.78 13.02 21.73
N TYR A 204 18.51 12.88 21.34
CA TYR A 204 17.38 13.19 22.24
C TYR A 204 17.36 12.31 23.49
N SER A 205 17.75 11.04 23.39
CA SER A 205 17.89 10.17 24.56
C SER A 205 19.00 10.62 25.51
N LYS A 206 20.09 11.22 25.00
CA LYS A 206 21.18 11.78 25.83
C LYS A 206 20.76 13.07 26.52
N GLU A 207 19.95 13.90 25.85
CA GLU A 207 19.37 15.11 26.42
C GLU A 207 18.16 14.84 27.34
N LEU A 208 17.87 13.56 27.66
CA LEU A 208 16.74 13.11 28.47
C LEU A 208 15.35 13.50 27.90
N GLU A 209 15.27 13.81 26.60
CA GLU A 209 14.04 14.11 25.87
C GLU A 209 13.37 12.82 25.35
N PHE A 210 12.93 11.96 26.27
CA PHE A 210 12.47 10.60 25.96
C PHE A 210 11.22 10.53 25.05
N GLU A 211 10.34 11.52 25.10
CA GLU A 211 9.15 11.58 24.24
C GLU A 211 9.55 11.72 22.77
N LYS A 212 10.44 12.67 22.45
CA LYS A 212 10.98 12.88 21.10
C LYS A 212 11.81 11.68 20.63
N ALA A 213 12.62 11.10 21.51
CA ALA A 213 13.35 9.87 21.20
C ALA A 213 12.39 8.71 20.87
N GLY A 214 11.27 8.59 21.61
CA GLY A 214 10.20 7.64 21.33
C GLY A 214 9.53 7.86 19.97
N GLU A 215 9.22 9.11 19.62
CA GLU A 215 8.66 9.45 18.31
C GLU A 215 9.58 9.00 17.16
N ILE A 216 10.89 9.24 17.29
CA ILE A 216 11.86 8.84 16.27
C ILE A 216 12.01 7.32 16.20
N ARG A 217 12.02 6.62 17.34
CA ARG A 217 12.04 5.15 17.37
C ARG A 217 10.85 4.55 16.62
N ASP A 218 9.66 5.06 16.90
CA ASP A 218 8.42 4.58 16.27
C ASP A 218 8.38 4.93 14.78
N LEU A 219 9.02 6.03 14.40
CA LEU A 219 9.24 6.43 13.01
C LEU A 219 10.21 5.50 12.28
N ILE A 220 11.36 5.16 12.88
CA ILE A 220 12.31 4.18 12.33
C ILE A 220 11.60 2.84 12.10
N SER A 221 10.82 2.39 13.08
CA SER A 221 10.04 1.16 12.98
C SER A 221 9.03 1.21 11.83
N SER A 222 8.38 2.37 11.62
CA SER A 222 7.43 2.58 10.51
C SER A 222 8.13 2.55 9.14
N ILE A 223 9.33 3.13 9.02
CA ILE A 223 10.14 3.08 7.79
C ILE A 223 10.57 1.64 7.50
N GLN A 224 11.11 0.93 8.51
CA GLN A 224 11.55 -0.45 8.35
C GLN A 224 10.40 -1.39 7.97
N ALA A 225 9.20 -1.20 8.54
CA ALA A 225 8.00 -1.91 8.14
C ALA A 225 7.59 -1.60 6.69
N THR A 226 7.85 -0.39 6.20
CA THR A 226 7.55 0.02 4.81
C THR A 226 8.57 -0.55 3.82
N VAL A 227 9.85 -0.49 4.16
CA VAL A 227 10.96 -1.01 3.34
C VAL A 227 10.90 -2.53 3.20
N SER A 228 10.56 -3.24 4.28
CA SER A 228 10.40 -4.70 4.24
C SER A 228 9.18 -5.17 3.43
N GLN A 229 8.21 -4.29 3.14
CA GLN A 229 7.02 -4.59 2.34
C GLN A 229 7.28 -4.59 0.82
N GLN A 230 8.52 -4.32 0.39
CA GLN A 230 8.86 -4.07 -1.01
C GLN A 230 9.72 -5.12 -1.72
N ILE A 231 9.91 -6.32 -1.17
CA ILE A 231 10.49 -7.42 -1.95
C ILE A 231 9.44 -7.98 -2.93
N ILE A 232 8.94 -7.12 -3.83
CA ILE A 232 8.22 -7.48 -5.06
C ILE A 232 8.58 -6.40 -6.09
N ASN A 233 9.73 -6.59 -6.73
CA ASN A 233 10.06 -5.83 -7.93
C ASN A 233 9.15 -6.32 -9.08
N SER A 234 8.70 -5.35 -9.88
CA SER A 234 8.06 -5.60 -11.19
C SER A 234 9.04 -6.28 -12.16
#